data_AF-A0A2N2XT86-F1
#
_entry.id   AF-A0A2N2XT86-F1
#
_cell.length_a   1.000
_cell.length_b   1.000
_cell.length_c   1.000
_cell.angle_alpha   90.00
_cell.angle_beta   90.00
_cell.angle_gamma   90.00
#
_symmetry.space_group_name_H-M   'P 1'
#
loop_
_entity.id
_entity.type
_entity.pdbx_description
1 polymer ?
#
loop_
_entity_poly.entity_id
_entity_poly.type
_entity_poly.pdbx_seq_one_letter_code
_entity_poly.pdbx_strand_id
1 'polypeptide(L)'
;SMLTTTEGLPLTTIWEGDYPVDVVLYTPSSDEVSDLGNQYITPPLTMQPVPLRTIATLNPDYQESTIVRRNGKRTITLSTDVARGVVPSTLLNAVQPSLDKLELPAGVSMEYGGDTEGAVETFTPMVYSLVISILIIFFILLFQFHKVNKTIIIMSGMLLAFPGAALGLWIAGYPFGLTAFIGIMGLCGMVVRNGIILVDYIEELSNEQGMSMRDAAIAAGKRRMRPIFLTSAAAAVGVIPMILSKSLLWGPLGTVICFGLSVAMVLTLVIMPVLYAMVFSDVKQSVIPE
;
A
#
# COMPACT_ATOMS: atom_id res chain seq x y z
N SER A 1 -4.44 -42.30 38.91
CA SER A 1 -4.53 -41.32 40.00
C SER A 1 -4.28 -39.92 39.43
N MET A 2 -3.06 -39.56 39.02
CA MET A 2 -2.77 -38.24 38.40
C MET A 2 -3.62 -37.92 37.16
N LEU A 3 -3.70 -38.86 36.21
CA LEU A 3 -4.53 -38.72 35.00
C LEU A 3 -6.01 -38.45 35.31
N THR A 4 -6.52 -39.01 36.41
CA THR A 4 -7.92 -38.89 36.84
C THR A 4 -8.28 -37.48 37.33
N THR A 5 -7.27 -36.71 37.73
CA THR A 5 -7.42 -35.35 38.26
C THR A 5 -7.06 -34.28 37.23
N THR A 6 -6.14 -34.57 36.29
CA THR A 6 -5.72 -33.58 35.26
C THR A 6 -6.52 -33.69 33.97
N GLU A 7 -6.59 -34.87 33.35
CA GLU A 7 -7.25 -35.09 32.04
C GLU A 7 -8.54 -35.91 32.16
N GLY A 8 -8.80 -36.48 33.34
CA GLY A 8 -9.84 -37.47 33.58
C GLY A 8 -9.41 -38.88 33.13
N LEU A 9 -9.95 -39.91 33.80
CA LEU A 9 -9.72 -41.30 33.39
C LEU A 9 -10.85 -41.73 32.43
N PRO A 10 -10.58 -42.05 31.16
CA PRO A 10 -11.63 -42.49 30.24
C PRO A 10 -12.28 -43.78 30.76
N LEU A 11 -13.59 -43.74 30.98
CA LEU A 11 -14.38 -44.88 31.44
C LEU A 11 -15.10 -45.58 30.29
N THR A 12 -15.70 -44.80 29.40
CA THR A 12 -16.48 -45.30 28.27
C THR A 12 -16.64 -44.21 27.21
N THR A 13 -17.08 -44.57 26.02
CA THR A 13 -17.37 -43.63 24.93
C THR A 13 -18.86 -43.72 24.63
N ILE A 14 -19.56 -42.60 24.67
CA ILE A 14 -20.97 -42.48 24.27
C ILE A 14 -21.02 -41.90 22.85
N TRP A 15 -22.03 -42.29 22.07
CA TRP A 15 -22.21 -41.78 20.72
C TRP A 15 -23.33 -40.74 20.71
N GLU A 16 -23.00 -39.51 20.33
CA GLU A 16 -23.96 -38.43 20.14
C GLU A 16 -24.09 -38.15 18.64
N GLY A 17 -25.08 -38.80 18.01
CA GLY A 17 -25.18 -38.87 16.55
C GLY A 17 -24.02 -39.68 15.95
N ASP A 18 -23.29 -39.09 15.01
CA ASP A 18 -22.11 -39.70 14.38
C ASP A 18 -20.78 -39.37 15.11
N TYR A 19 -20.84 -38.65 16.23
CA TYR A 19 -19.66 -38.24 16.98
C TYR A 19 -19.45 -39.11 18.24
N PRO A 20 -18.31 -39.82 18.37
CA PRO A 20 -17.93 -40.46 19.61
C PRO A 20 -17.47 -39.40 20.62
N VAL A 21 -18.05 -39.43 21.82
CA VAL A 21 -17.72 -38.55 22.95
C VAL A 21 -17.22 -39.40 24.10
N ASP A 22 -16.00 -39.14 24.56
CA ASP A 22 -15.40 -39.86 25.68
C ASP A 22 -15.97 -39.37 27.02
N VAL A 23 -16.47 -40.31 27.83
CA VAL A 23 -16.91 -40.09 29.20
C VAL A 23 -15.73 -40.41 30.12
N VAL A 24 -15.18 -39.37 30.73
CA VAL A 24 -14.05 -39.46 31.65
C VAL A 24 -14.51 -39.33 33.11
N LEU A 25 -13.92 -40.14 33.99
CA LEU A 25 -14.00 -39.95 35.43
C LEU A 25 -13.06 -38.82 35.82
N TYR A 26 -13.64 -37.69 36.21
CA TYR A 26 -12.92 -36.52 36.65
C TYR A 26 -13.10 -36.32 38.16
N THR A 27 -11.99 -36.14 38.88
CA THR A 27 -12.03 -35.72 40.29
C THR A 27 -11.79 -34.22 40.34
N PRO A 28 -12.73 -33.41 40.87
CA PRO A 28 -12.53 -31.96 40.95
C PRO A 28 -11.37 -31.65 41.90
N SER A 29 -10.34 -30.99 41.36
CA SER A 29 -9.24 -30.39 42.13
C SER A 29 -9.37 -28.88 42.16
N SER A 30 -8.99 -28.24 43.27
CA SER A 30 -8.84 -26.79 43.33
C SER A 30 -7.62 -26.37 42.50
N ASP A 31 -7.64 -25.17 41.93
CA ASP A 31 -6.52 -24.60 41.15
C ASP A 31 -5.26 -24.31 42.00
N GLU A 32 -5.25 -24.69 43.27
CA GLU A 32 -4.10 -24.52 44.15
C GLU A 32 -3.05 -25.63 43.93
N VAL A 33 -1.81 -25.21 43.69
CA VAL A 33 -0.64 -26.10 43.49
C VAL A 33 -0.41 -27.05 44.68
N SER A 34 -0.89 -26.69 45.87
CA SER A 34 -0.86 -27.49 47.10
C SER A 34 -1.65 -28.80 46.97
N ASP A 35 -2.74 -28.82 46.21
CA ASP A 35 -3.62 -29.98 46.05
C ASP A 35 -2.97 -31.08 45.20
N LEU A 36 -2.10 -30.71 44.26
CA LEU A 36 -1.31 -31.65 43.47
C LEU A 36 -0.36 -32.47 44.37
N GLY A 37 0.17 -31.87 45.44
CA GLY A 37 1.05 -32.54 46.39
C GLY A 37 0.34 -33.55 47.31
N ASN A 38 -0.98 -33.40 47.48
CA ASN A 38 -1.84 -34.28 48.27
C ASN A 38 -2.28 -35.55 47.52
N GLN A 39 -1.97 -35.66 46.23
CA GLN A 39 -2.39 -36.80 45.43
C GLN A 39 -1.61 -38.08 45.80
N TYR A 40 -2.35 -39.17 45.99
CA TYR A 40 -1.77 -40.47 46.31
C TYR A 40 -1.25 -41.18 45.06
N ILE A 41 -0.02 -41.68 45.15
CA ILE A 41 0.61 -42.56 44.17
C ILE A 41 0.81 -43.91 44.84
N THR A 42 0.41 -44.99 44.16
CA THR A 42 0.60 -46.36 44.63
C THR A 42 1.86 -46.93 43.98
N PRO A 43 2.96 -47.16 44.73
CA PRO A 43 4.15 -47.78 44.19
C PRO A 43 3.86 -49.25 43.84
N PRO A 44 4.36 -49.75 42.69
CA PRO A 44 4.11 -51.13 42.27
C PRO A 44 4.73 -52.17 43.20
N LEU A 45 5.74 -51.78 44.00
CA LEU A 45 6.50 -52.70 44.86
C LEU A 45 5.87 -52.91 46.24
N THR A 46 5.32 -51.86 46.86
CA THR A 46 4.81 -51.87 48.23
C THR A 46 3.29 -51.86 48.32
N MET A 47 2.59 -51.50 47.22
CA MET A 47 1.13 -51.35 47.14
C MET A 47 0.49 -50.47 48.24
N GLN A 48 1.28 -49.68 48.96
CA GLN A 48 0.80 -48.72 49.94
C GLN A 48 0.72 -47.32 49.30
N PRO A 49 -0.43 -46.64 49.33
CA PRO A 49 -0.56 -45.31 48.74
C PRO A 49 0.25 -44.29 49.56
N VAL A 50 1.15 -43.57 48.90
CA VAL A 50 1.97 -42.50 49.50
C VAL A 50 1.64 -41.19 48.79
N PRO A 51 1.49 -40.05 49.49
CA PRO A 51 1.22 -38.78 48.85
C PRO A 51 2.43 -38.28 48.05
N LEU A 52 2.18 -37.61 46.91
CA LEU A 52 3.23 -37.17 45.97
C LEU A 52 4.28 -36.28 46.65
N ARG A 53 3.89 -35.42 47.60
CA ARG A 53 4.82 -34.55 48.34
C ARG A 53 5.97 -35.28 49.05
N THR A 54 5.81 -36.58 49.36
CA THR A 54 6.85 -37.38 50.01
C THR A 54 7.94 -37.82 49.03
N ILE A 55 7.66 -37.75 47.73
CA ILE A 55 8.50 -38.27 46.66
C ILE A 55 9.04 -37.13 45.77
N ALA A 56 8.28 -36.05 45.61
CA ALA A 56 8.66 -34.89 44.79
C ALA A 56 8.29 -33.56 45.44
N THR A 57 9.13 -32.55 45.24
CA THR A 57 8.87 -31.16 45.63
C THR A 57 8.21 -30.43 44.47
N LEU A 58 7.02 -29.90 44.70
CA LEU A 58 6.28 -29.10 43.71
C LEU A 58 6.57 -27.62 43.96
N ASN A 59 7.26 -26.98 43.01
CA ASN A 59 7.46 -25.54 42.99
C ASN A 59 6.74 -24.98 41.75
N PRO A 60 5.81 -24.03 41.91
CA PRO A 60 5.30 -23.30 40.77
C PRO A 60 6.45 -22.50 40.16
N ASP A 61 6.74 -22.76 38.90
CA ASP A 61 7.74 -22.02 38.14
C ASP A 61 7.12 -21.56 36.81
N TYR A 62 7.55 -20.38 36.36
CA TYR A 62 7.12 -19.83 35.09
C TYR A 62 8.00 -20.41 33.99
N GLN A 63 7.42 -21.25 33.14
CA GLN A 63 8.11 -21.72 31.95
C GLN A 63 7.78 -20.81 30.76
N GLU A 64 8.82 -20.27 30.11
CA GLU A 64 8.65 -19.57 28.83
C GLU A 64 8.16 -20.58 27.78
N SER A 65 6.85 -20.57 27.49
CA SER A 65 6.26 -21.48 26.50
C SER A 65 6.74 -21.19 25.08
N THR A 66 7.06 -19.93 24.77
CA THR A 66 7.61 -19.51 23.48
C THR A 66 8.42 -18.22 23.63
N ILE A 67 9.65 -18.20 23.12
CA ILE A 67 10.48 -17.00 23.05
C ILE A 67 10.31 -16.35 21.68
N VAL A 68 9.48 -15.32 21.62
CA VAL A 68 9.29 -14.51 20.40
C VAL A 68 10.43 -13.50 20.26
N ARG A 69 10.97 -13.38 19.05
CA ARG A 69 12.03 -12.42 18.72
C ARG A 69 11.67 -11.64 17.46
N ARG A 70 11.99 -10.34 17.46
CA ARG A 70 11.91 -9.46 16.29
C ARG A 70 13.30 -8.86 16.03
N ASN A 71 13.83 -9.03 14.82
CA ASN A 71 15.19 -8.57 14.47
C ASN A 71 16.28 -9.01 15.48
N GLY A 72 16.15 -10.23 16.02
CA GLY A 72 17.08 -10.79 17.01
C GLY A 72 16.87 -10.36 18.47
N LYS A 73 15.94 -9.43 18.77
CA LYS A 73 15.63 -8.98 20.14
C LYS A 73 14.40 -9.70 20.69
N ARG A 74 14.43 -10.16 21.95
CA ARG A 74 13.25 -10.73 22.64
C ARG A 74 12.15 -9.67 22.68
N THR A 75 10.96 -10.01 22.20
CA THR A 75 9.88 -9.03 21.99
C THR A 75 8.55 -9.62 22.45
N ILE A 76 7.77 -8.83 23.18
CA ILE A 76 6.37 -9.12 23.49
C ILE A 76 5.53 -8.28 22.53
N THR A 77 4.65 -8.93 21.77
CA THR A 77 3.78 -8.25 20.81
C THR A 77 2.42 -8.01 21.45
N LEU A 78 2.01 -6.74 21.54
CA LEU A 78 0.66 -6.35 21.92
C LEU A 78 -0.12 -6.00 20.65
N SER A 79 -1.12 -6.80 20.31
CA SER A 79 -1.96 -6.58 19.14
C SER A 79 -3.35 -6.11 19.55
N THR A 80 -3.88 -5.13 18.84
CA THR A 80 -5.23 -4.60 19.05
C THR A 80 -5.91 -4.41 17.70
N ASP A 81 -7.14 -4.90 17.58
CA ASP A 81 -7.95 -4.67 16.39
C ASP A 81 -8.68 -3.33 16.45
N VAL A 82 -8.85 -2.70 15.29
CA VAL A 82 -9.62 -1.46 15.15
C VAL A 82 -11.08 -1.74 14.82
N ALA A 83 -11.97 -0.88 15.32
CA ALA A 83 -13.39 -0.93 14.94
C ALA A 83 -13.56 -0.67 13.43
N ARG A 84 -14.57 -1.32 12.83
CA ARG A 84 -14.88 -1.16 11.39
C ARG A 84 -15.12 0.31 11.05
N GLY A 85 -14.47 0.79 9.99
CA GLY A 85 -14.61 2.16 9.47
C GLY A 85 -13.60 3.18 10.02
N VAL A 86 -12.74 2.77 10.96
CA VAL A 86 -11.67 3.63 11.48
C VAL A 86 -10.36 3.30 10.77
N VAL A 87 -9.63 4.33 10.32
CA VAL A 87 -8.31 4.16 9.72
C VAL A 87 -7.30 3.85 10.84
N PRO A 88 -6.55 2.74 10.77
CA PRO A 88 -5.59 2.34 11.80
C PRO A 88 -4.56 3.42 12.16
N SER A 89 -4.06 4.14 11.15
CA SER A 89 -3.08 5.21 11.36
C SER A 89 -3.62 6.38 12.18
N THR A 90 -4.91 6.72 12.04
CA THR A 90 -5.54 7.79 12.82
C THR A 90 -5.68 7.40 14.29
N LEU A 91 -6.02 6.14 14.57
CA LEU A 91 -6.10 5.64 15.94
C LEU A 91 -4.72 5.62 16.61
N LEU A 92 -3.70 5.13 15.90
CA LEU A 92 -2.33 5.11 16.44
C LEU A 92 -1.86 6.51 16.80
N ASN A 93 -2.06 7.50 15.90
CA ASN A 93 -1.69 8.89 16.16
C ASN A 93 -2.40 9.50 17.39
N ALA A 94 -3.60 9.02 17.72
CA ALA A 94 -4.34 9.48 18.90
C ALA A 94 -3.84 8.84 20.21
N VAL A 95 -3.41 7.58 20.15
CA VAL A 95 -2.98 6.80 21.33
C VAL A 95 -1.49 6.95 21.61
N GLN A 96 -0.67 7.14 20.58
CA GLN A 96 0.79 7.28 20.65
C GLN A 96 1.26 8.31 21.70
N PRO A 97 0.69 9.53 21.80
CA PRO A 97 1.12 10.49 22.82
C PRO A 97 0.88 10.06 24.27
N SER A 98 -0.04 9.11 24.50
CA SER A 98 -0.31 8.53 25.82
C SER A 98 0.65 7.38 26.11
N LEU A 99 0.99 6.59 25.09
CA LEU A 99 1.93 5.48 25.20
C LEU A 99 3.38 5.97 25.39
N ASP A 100 3.76 7.06 24.71
CA ASP A 100 5.09 7.66 24.82
C ASP A 100 5.35 8.26 26.23
N LYS A 101 4.31 8.44 27.06
CA LYS A 101 4.42 8.92 28.44
C LYS A 101 4.59 7.79 29.46
N LEU A 102 4.50 6.52 29.06
CA LEU A 102 4.70 5.40 29.96
C LEU A 102 6.18 5.29 30.35
N GLU A 103 6.45 5.24 31.65
CA GLU A 103 7.79 4.95 32.15
C GLU A 103 8.09 3.45 31.97
N LEU A 104 8.90 3.12 30.97
CA LEU A 104 9.33 1.75 30.71
C LEU A 104 10.50 1.37 31.63
N PRO A 105 10.57 0.11 32.10
CA PRO A 105 11.73 -0.38 32.85
C PRO A 105 13.03 -0.26 32.05
N ALA A 106 14.16 -0.10 32.76
CA ALA A 106 15.47 -0.01 32.11
C ALA A 106 15.75 -1.22 31.19
N GLY A 107 16.10 -0.94 29.94
CA GLY A 107 16.38 -1.97 28.93
C GLY A 107 15.16 -2.42 28.09
N VAL A 108 13.96 -1.89 28.36
CA VAL A 108 12.77 -2.10 27.54
C VAL A 108 12.57 -0.93 26.59
N SER A 109 12.37 -1.22 25.30
CA SER A 109 12.02 -0.24 24.28
C SER A 109 10.70 -0.61 23.64
N MET A 110 9.89 0.39 23.31
CA MET A 110 8.63 0.22 22.61
C MET A 110 8.82 0.64 21.15
N GLU A 111 8.44 -0.25 20.23
CA GLU A 111 8.39 0.03 18.80
C GLU A 111 6.96 -0.18 18.31
N TYR A 112 6.45 0.76 17.52
CA TYR A 112 5.13 0.68 16.93
C TYR A 112 5.19 -0.07 15.61
N GLY A 113 4.45 -1.18 15.51
CA GLY A 113 4.37 -1.99 14.29
C GLY A 113 2.95 -2.16 13.77
N GLY A 114 2.78 -3.06 12.80
CA GLY A 114 1.47 -3.38 12.21
C GLY A 114 1.20 -2.57 10.93
N ASP A 115 -0.04 -2.08 10.77
CA ASP A 115 -0.48 -1.42 9.53
C ASP A 115 0.29 -0.14 9.21
N THR A 116 0.74 0.62 10.21
CA THR A 116 1.52 1.84 9.98
C THR A 116 2.93 1.54 9.52
N GLU A 117 3.59 0.54 10.11
CA GLU A 117 4.89 0.07 9.66
C GLU A 117 4.81 -0.51 8.25
N GLY A 118 3.81 -1.37 7.98
CA GLY A 118 3.57 -1.90 6.64
C GLY A 118 3.28 -0.81 5.60
N ALA A 119 2.54 0.24 6.00
CA ALA A 119 2.32 1.41 5.15
C ALA A 119 3.63 2.15 4.87
N VAL A 120 4.46 2.42 5.89
CA VAL A 120 5.76 3.10 5.69
C VAL A 120 6.69 2.26 4.83
N GLU A 121 6.79 0.96 5.07
CA GLU A 121 7.62 0.02 4.30
C GLU A 121 7.17 -0.05 2.83
N THR A 122 5.89 0.14 2.57
CA THR A 122 5.32 0.11 1.21
C THR A 122 5.36 1.46 0.50
N PHE A 123 4.98 2.55 1.17
CA PHE A 123 4.90 3.90 0.59
C PHE A 123 6.28 4.55 0.41
N THR A 124 7.24 4.26 1.29
CA THR A 124 8.58 4.87 1.21
C THR A 124 9.28 4.50 -0.11
N PRO A 125 9.39 3.21 -0.49
CA PRO A 125 9.93 2.82 -1.80
C PRO A 125 9.10 3.35 -2.99
N MET A 126 7.77 3.48 -2.86
CA MET A 126 6.94 4.07 -3.92
C MET A 126 7.30 5.53 -4.16
N VAL A 127 7.44 6.34 -3.11
CA VAL A 127 7.83 7.75 -3.25
C VAL A 127 9.22 7.87 -3.89
N TYR A 128 10.19 7.07 -3.44
CA TYR A 128 11.51 7.04 -4.09
C TYR A 128 11.42 6.64 -5.56
N SER A 129 10.62 5.61 -5.89
CA SER A 129 10.42 5.17 -7.27
C SER A 129 9.79 6.26 -8.14
N LEU A 130 8.82 7.01 -7.60
CA LEU A 130 8.17 8.12 -8.29
C LEU A 130 9.17 9.24 -8.60
N VAL A 131 9.95 9.65 -7.60
CA VAL A 131 10.97 10.70 -7.76
C VAL A 131 12.02 10.29 -8.78
N ILE A 132 12.56 9.07 -8.67
CA ILE A 132 13.54 8.53 -9.62
C ILE A 132 12.95 8.51 -11.03
N SER A 133 11.70 8.11 -11.19
CA SER A 133 11.06 8.03 -12.50
C SER A 133 10.80 9.41 -13.10
N ILE A 134 10.39 10.39 -12.30
CA ILE A 134 10.26 11.78 -12.73
C ILE A 134 11.61 12.33 -13.20
N LEU A 135 12.70 12.03 -12.47
CA LEU A 135 14.05 12.43 -12.87
C LEU A 135 14.48 11.76 -14.18
N ILE A 136 14.24 10.46 -14.35
CA ILE A 136 14.55 9.74 -15.59
C ILE A 136 13.76 10.34 -16.76
N ILE A 137 12.46 10.59 -16.60
CA ILE A 137 11.63 11.25 -17.62
C ILE A 137 12.17 12.64 -17.95
N PHE A 138 12.56 13.43 -16.94
CA PHE A 138 13.18 14.74 -17.14
C PHE A 138 14.46 14.64 -18.00
N PHE A 139 15.37 13.72 -17.67
CA PHE A 139 16.58 13.53 -18.45
C PHE A 139 16.29 13.08 -19.88
N ILE A 140 15.38 12.12 -20.09
CA ILE A 140 14.98 11.68 -21.43
C ILE A 140 14.46 12.86 -22.26
N LEU A 141 13.60 13.70 -21.68
CA LEU A 141 13.07 14.89 -22.35
C LEU A 141 14.15 15.95 -22.60
N LEU A 142 15.07 16.14 -21.65
CA LEU A 142 16.19 17.06 -21.80
C LEU A 142 17.11 16.63 -22.95
N PHE A 143 17.42 15.34 -23.06
CA PHE A 143 18.19 14.78 -24.18
C PHE A 143 17.42 14.87 -25.50
N GLN A 144 16.09 14.69 -25.50
CA GLN A 144 15.28 14.81 -26.71
C GLN A 144 15.28 16.27 -27.24
N PHE A 145 14.94 17.23 -26.39
CA PHE A 145 14.67 18.60 -26.83
C PHE A 145 15.85 19.56 -26.71
N HIS A 146 16.94 19.16 -26.05
CA HIS A 146 18.14 19.95 -25.77
C HIS A 146 17.86 21.34 -25.14
N LYS A 147 16.65 21.55 -24.59
CA LYS A 147 16.19 22.83 -24.01
C LYS A 147 15.32 22.58 -22.78
N VAL A 148 15.75 23.09 -21.63
CA VAL A 148 15.09 22.91 -20.33
C VAL A 148 13.65 23.44 -20.32
N ASN A 149 13.41 24.60 -20.96
CA ASN A 149 12.06 25.20 -21.00
C ASN A 149 11.02 24.27 -21.63
N LYS A 150 11.37 23.56 -22.71
CA LYS A 150 10.47 22.61 -23.38
C LYS A 150 10.19 21.41 -22.50
N THR A 151 11.23 20.88 -21.85
CA THR A 151 11.11 19.77 -20.91
C THR A 151 10.15 20.09 -19.77
N ILE A 152 10.28 21.27 -19.15
CA ILE A 152 9.40 21.70 -18.06
C ILE A 152 7.95 21.83 -18.52
N ILE A 153 7.70 22.36 -19.73
CA ILE A 153 6.33 22.46 -20.28
C ILE A 153 5.71 21.06 -20.42
N ILE A 154 6.44 20.08 -20.96
CA ILE A 154 5.92 18.71 -21.11
C ILE A 154 5.70 18.06 -19.73
N MET A 155 6.60 18.27 -18.78
CA MET A 155 6.43 17.78 -17.41
C MET A 155 5.25 18.41 -16.67
N SER A 156 4.96 19.69 -16.92
CA SER A 156 3.76 20.32 -16.38
C SER A 156 2.48 19.63 -16.88
N GLY A 157 2.51 19.11 -18.12
CA GLY A 157 1.44 18.31 -18.69
C GLY A 157 1.18 17.01 -17.92
N MET A 158 2.24 16.34 -17.43
CA MET A 158 2.12 15.17 -16.57
C MET A 158 1.40 15.50 -15.25
N LEU A 159 1.68 16.66 -14.65
CA LEU A 159 1.02 17.07 -13.40
C LEU A 159 -0.50 17.22 -13.56
N LEU A 160 -0.97 17.61 -14.75
CA LEU A 160 -2.40 17.74 -15.05
C LEU A 160 -3.14 16.39 -15.05
N ALA A 161 -2.43 15.26 -15.05
CA ALA A 161 -3.02 13.94 -15.02
C ALA A 161 -3.39 13.46 -13.61
N PHE A 162 -2.70 13.95 -12.57
CA PHE A 162 -2.96 13.53 -11.19
C PHE A 162 -4.38 13.85 -10.69
N PRO A 163 -4.97 15.03 -10.95
CA PRO A 163 -6.36 15.31 -10.56
C PRO A 163 -7.35 14.35 -11.21
N GLY A 164 -7.13 13.96 -12.47
CA GLY A 164 -7.96 12.99 -13.17
C GLY A 164 -7.89 11.59 -12.57
N ALA A 165 -6.68 11.14 -12.25
CA ALA A 165 -6.45 9.87 -11.59
C ALA A 165 -7.08 9.82 -10.18
N ALA A 166 -6.90 10.88 -9.39
CA ALA A 166 -7.45 10.99 -8.04
C ALA A 166 -8.99 11.01 -8.06
N LEU A 167 -9.59 11.78 -8.96
CA LEU A 167 -11.03 11.83 -9.17
C LEU A 167 -11.57 10.46 -9.59
N GLY A 168 -10.87 9.75 -10.48
CA GLY A 168 -11.24 8.40 -10.89
C GLY A 168 -11.28 7.41 -9.73
N LEU A 169 -10.23 7.39 -8.90
CA LEU A 169 -10.18 6.53 -7.71
C LEU A 169 -11.32 6.83 -6.74
N TRP A 170 -11.60 8.12 -6.53
CA TRP A 170 -12.68 8.56 -5.66
C TRP A 170 -14.05 8.11 -6.16
N ILE A 171 -14.33 8.26 -7.46
CA ILE A 171 -15.59 7.79 -8.08
C ILE A 171 -15.72 6.27 -8.02
N ALA A 172 -14.64 5.53 -8.29
CA ALA A 172 -14.67 4.07 -8.28
C ALA A 172 -14.64 3.47 -6.86
N GLY A 173 -14.37 4.28 -5.83
CA GLY A 173 -14.28 3.84 -4.44
C GLY A 173 -13.06 2.96 -4.15
N TYR A 174 -11.99 3.05 -4.95
CA TYR A 174 -10.77 2.27 -4.75
C TYR A 174 -9.77 3.01 -3.86
N PRO A 175 -9.13 2.32 -2.89
CA PRO A 175 -8.06 2.91 -2.10
C PRO A 175 -6.82 3.15 -2.96
N PHE A 176 -6.01 4.13 -2.55
CA PHE A 176 -4.70 4.33 -3.13
C PHE A 176 -3.71 3.28 -2.59
N GLY A 177 -3.16 2.46 -3.48
CA GLY A 177 -2.19 1.41 -3.13
C GLY A 177 -1.23 1.13 -4.29
N LEU A 178 -0.48 0.04 -4.19
CA LEU A 178 0.57 -0.33 -5.15
C LEU A 178 0.07 -0.38 -6.61
N THR A 179 -1.11 -0.94 -6.86
CA THR A 179 -1.64 -1.09 -8.22
C THR A 179 -2.10 0.23 -8.82
N ALA A 180 -2.71 1.10 -8.01
CA ALA A 180 -3.02 2.47 -8.41
C ALA A 180 -1.72 3.25 -8.71
N PHE A 181 -0.68 3.06 -7.89
CA PHE A 181 0.64 3.67 -8.10
C PHE A 181 1.27 3.25 -9.44
N ILE A 182 1.25 1.95 -9.76
CA ILE A 182 1.70 1.45 -11.07
C ILE A 182 0.88 2.05 -12.21
N GLY A 183 -0.44 2.22 -12.02
CA GLY A 183 -1.31 2.90 -12.98
C GLY A 183 -0.91 4.36 -13.21
N ILE A 184 -0.60 5.11 -12.14
CA ILE A 184 -0.13 6.50 -12.22
C ILE A 184 1.19 6.56 -12.98
N MET A 185 2.11 5.65 -12.68
CA MET A 185 3.40 5.56 -13.36
C MET A 185 3.24 5.35 -14.87
N GLY A 186 2.36 4.44 -15.28
CA GLY A 186 2.02 4.24 -16.70
C GLY A 186 1.34 5.47 -17.33
N LEU A 187 0.41 6.09 -16.60
CA LEU A 187 -0.28 7.31 -17.01
C LEU A 187 0.69 8.45 -17.31
N CYS A 188 1.71 8.65 -16.47
CA CYS A 188 2.73 9.66 -16.67
C CYS A 188 3.43 9.50 -18.02
N GLY A 189 3.85 8.29 -18.38
CA GLY A 189 4.48 8.02 -19.68
C GLY A 189 3.56 8.26 -20.87
N MET A 190 2.28 7.90 -20.75
CA MET A 190 1.28 8.13 -21.81
C MET A 190 1.01 9.63 -22.03
N VAL A 191 0.89 10.41 -20.95
CA VAL A 191 0.66 11.86 -21.03
C VAL A 191 1.89 12.57 -21.57
N VAL A 192 3.09 12.18 -21.13
CA VAL A 192 4.36 12.70 -21.66
C VAL A 192 4.50 12.42 -23.15
N ARG A 193 4.15 11.22 -23.62
CA ARG A 193 4.14 10.89 -25.07
C ARG A 193 3.26 11.84 -25.86
N ASN A 194 2.04 12.11 -25.40
CA ASN A 194 1.12 13.03 -26.06
C ASN A 194 1.69 14.45 -26.10
N GLY A 195 2.36 14.88 -25.03
CA GLY A 195 3.06 16.16 -24.98
C GLY A 195 4.25 16.24 -25.95
N ILE A 196 5.12 15.22 -25.99
CA ILE A 196 6.26 15.16 -26.91
C ILE A 196 5.79 15.38 -28.35
N ILE A 197 4.77 14.63 -28.79
CA ILE A 197 4.24 14.70 -30.16
C ILE A 197 3.69 16.10 -30.48
N LEU A 198 3.07 16.76 -29.51
CA LEU A 198 2.53 18.10 -29.70
C LEU A 198 3.64 19.15 -29.81
N VAL A 199 4.62 19.16 -28.88
CA VAL A 199 5.73 20.13 -28.92
C VAL A 199 6.58 19.98 -30.17
N ASP A 200 6.92 18.73 -30.50
CA ASP A 200 7.75 18.40 -31.66
C ASP A 200 7.10 18.92 -32.95
N TYR A 201 5.79 18.75 -33.09
CA TYR A 201 5.07 19.25 -34.25
C TYR A 201 4.95 20.78 -34.30
N ILE A 202 4.85 21.45 -33.14
CA ILE A 202 4.89 22.93 -33.10
C ILE A 202 6.25 23.44 -33.56
N GLU A 203 7.32 22.76 -33.15
CA GLU A 203 8.69 23.12 -33.54
C GLU A 203 8.94 22.90 -35.04
N GLU A 204 8.48 21.77 -35.59
CA GLU A 204 8.50 21.51 -37.04
C GLU A 204 7.81 22.64 -37.82
N LEU A 205 6.58 23.03 -37.41
CA LEU A 205 5.82 24.12 -38.01
C LEU A 205 6.52 25.49 -37.89
N SER A 206 7.10 25.79 -36.73
CA SER A 206 7.79 27.05 -36.47
C SER A 206 9.10 27.17 -37.28
N ASN A 207 9.86 26.08 -37.37
CA ASN A 207 11.19 26.08 -37.99
C ASN A 207 11.13 25.89 -39.50
N GLU A 208 10.31 24.98 -40.01
CA GLU A 208 10.26 24.66 -41.44
C GLU A 208 9.32 25.58 -42.22
N GLN A 209 8.21 25.99 -41.63
CA GLN A 209 7.19 26.82 -42.31
C GLN A 209 7.27 28.31 -41.91
N GLY A 210 8.21 28.67 -41.04
CA GLY A 210 8.44 30.05 -40.60
C GLY A 210 7.27 30.68 -39.84
N MET A 211 6.26 29.90 -39.44
CA MET A 211 5.05 30.40 -38.80
C MET A 211 5.36 31.11 -37.47
N SER A 212 4.51 32.06 -37.09
CA SER A 212 4.55 32.63 -35.75
C SER A 212 4.29 31.51 -34.73
N MET A 213 4.91 31.60 -33.55
CA MET A 213 4.81 30.55 -32.54
C MET A 213 3.37 30.27 -32.11
N ARG A 214 2.53 31.31 -32.13
CA ARG A 214 1.10 31.23 -31.83
C ARG A 214 0.33 30.51 -32.93
N ASP A 215 0.61 30.83 -34.20
CA ASP A 215 -0.07 30.20 -35.33
C ASP A 215 0.36 28.73 -35.48
N ALA A 216 1.65 28.44 -35.25
CA ALA A 216 2.18 27.08 -35.19
C ALA A 216 1.50 26.26 -34.08
N ALA A 217 1.33 26.82 -32.88
CA ALA A 217 0.63 26.15 -31.77
C ALA A 217 -0.84 25.83 -32.10
N ILE A 218 -1.55 26.74 -32.75
CA ILE A 218 -2.96 26.54 -33.14
C ILE A 218 -3.06 25.50 -34.27
N ALA A 219 -2.20 25.59 -35.28
CA ALA A 219 -2.17 24.64 -36.39
C ALA A 219 -1.81 23.23 -35.91
N ALA A 220 -0.81 23.13 -35.03
CA ALA A 220 -0.40 21.88 -34.43
C ALA A 220 -1.53 21.26 -33.59
N GLY A 221 -2.16 22.06 -32.73
CA GLY A 221 -3.32 21.64 -31.94
C GLY A 221 -4.43 21.08 -32.82
N LYS A 222 -4.85 21.81 -33.86
CA LYS A 222 -5.91 21.36 -34.78
C LYS A 222 -5.60 20.03 -35.47
N ARG A 223 -4.35 19.82 -35.90
CA ARG A 223 -3.97 18.61 -36.64
C ARG A 223 -3.71 17.42 -35.71
N ARG A 224 -3.16 17.65 -34.53
CA ARG A 224 -2.79 16.59 -33.57
C ARG A 224 -3.92 16.22 -32.61
N MET A 225 -4.94 17.05 -32.45
CA MET A 225 -6.09 16.76 -31.57
C MET A 225 -6.78 15.44 -31.91
N ARG A 226 -7.01 15.15 -33.20
CA ARG A 226 -7.69 13.91 -33.63
C ARG A 226 -6.86 12.65 -33.33
N PRO A 227 -5.57 12.56 -33.72
CA PRO A 227 -4.72 11.43 -33.34
C PRO A 227 -4.60 11.23 -31.82
N ILE A 228 -4.36 12.30 -31.05
CA ILE A 228 -4.22 12.23 -29.58
C ILE A 228 -5.52 11.79 -28.92
N PHE A 229 -6.68 12.23 -29.45
CA PHE A 229 -7.98 11.77 -29.01
C PHE A 229 -8.16 10.28 -29.24
N LEU A 230 -7.85 9.81 -30.44
CA LEU A 230 -8.05 8.40 -30.80
C LEU A 230 -7.22 7.47 -29.92
N THR A 231 -5.94 7.79 -29.68
CA THR A 231 -5.05 6.96 -28.85
C THR A 231 -5.47 6.96 -27.38
N SER A 232 -5.83 8.12 -26.84
CA SER A 232 -6.25 8.26 -25.44
C SER A 232 -7.59 7.57 -25.20
N ALA A 233 -8.55 7.73 -26.12
CA ALA A 233 -9.84 7.06 -26.06
C ALA A 233 -9.71 5.54 -26.20
N ALA A 234 -8.88 5.05 -27.13
CA ALA A 234 -8.64 3.61 -27.29
C ALA A 234 -8.02 3.00 -26.02
N ALA A 235 -7.04 3.67 -25.42
CA ALA A 235 -6.44 3.23 -24.16
C ALA A 235 -7.43 3.25 -22.99
N ALA A 236 -8.22 4.32 -22.86
CA ALA A 236 -9.24 4.44 -21.83
C ALA A 236 -10.31 3.34 -21.96
N VAL A 237 -10.81 3.09 -23.17
CA VAL A 237 -11.79 2.02 -23.44
C VAL A 237 -11.18 0.63 -23.23
N GLY A 238 -9.91 0.43 -23.60
CA GLY A 238 -9.22 -0.85 -23.47
C GLY A 238 -9.08 -1.33 -22.01
N VAL A 239 -9.02 -0.42 -21.05
CA VAL A 239 -8.93 -0.76 -19.62
C VAL A 239 -10.29 -0.85 -18.90
N ILE A 240 -11.40 -0.54 -19.58
CA ILE A 240 -12.76 -0.65 -18.99
C ILE A 240 -13.05 -2.07 -18.47
N PRO A 241 -12.73 -3.18 -19.18
CA PRO A 241 -12.96 -4.52 -18.66
C PRO A 241 -12.24 -4.78 -17.32
N MET A 242 -11.08 -4.17 -17.11
CA MET A 242 -10.33 -4.28 -15.84
C MET A 242 -11.08 -3.58 -14.70
N ILE A 243 -11.71 -2.44 -14.98
CA ILE A 243 -12.55 -1.72 -14.01
C ILE A 243 -13.80 -2.55 -13.69
N LEU A 244 -14.45 -3.10 -14.71
CA LEU A 244 -15.66 -3.92 -14.56
C LEU A 244 -15.41 -5.23 -13.81
N SER A 245 -14.18 -5.76 -13.86
CA SER A 245 -13.78 -6.97 -13.12
C SER A 245 -13.94 -6.83 -11.60
N LYS A 246 -14.03 -5.59 -11.08
CA LYS A 246 -14.05 -5.25 -9.65
C LYS A 246 -12.91 -5.83 -8.80
N SER A 247 -11.84 -6.31 -9.44
CA SER A 247 -10.68 -6.86 -8.74
C SER A 247 -9.97 -5.76 -7.95
N LEU A 248 -9.61 -6.03 -6.68
CA LEU A 248 -8.76 -5.13 -5.89
C LEU A 248 -7.38 -4.91 -6.53
N LEU A 249 -6.92 -5.85 -7.36
CA LEU A 249 -5.63 -5.75 -8.03
C LEU A 249 -5.74 -4.93 -9.33
N TRP A 250 -6.71 -5.25 -10.18
CA TRP A 250 -6.80 -4.67 -11.54
C TRP A 250 -7.71 -3.44 -11.64
N GLY A 251 -8.73 -3.34 -10.80
CA GLY A 251 -9.70 -2.25 -10.80
C GLY A 251 -9.07 -0.87 -10.56
N PRO A 252 -8.24 -0.68 -9.51
CA PRO A 252 -7.57 0.59 -9.27
C PRO A 252 -6.65 1.01 -10.42
N LEU A 253 -5.89 0.06 -10.98
CA LEU A 253 -4.97 0.32 -12.10
C LEU A 253 -5.72 0.79 -13.35
N GLY A 254 -6.80 0.09 -13.73
CA GLY A 254 -7.62 0.48 -14.88
C GLY A 254 -8.32 1.81 -14.67
N THR A 255 -8.79 2.08 -13.45
CA THR A 255 -9.49 3.33 -13.10
C THR A 255 -8.57 4.54 -13.24
N VAL A 256 -7.35 4.46 -12.71
CA VAL A 256 -6.35 5.53 -12.84
C VAL A 256 -6.08 5.84 -14.31
N ILE A 257 -5.88 4.82 -15.13
CA ILE A 257 -5.55 5.01 -16.55
C ILE A 257 -6.75 5.61 -17.29
N CYS A 258 -7.96 5.09 -17.09
CA CYS A 258 -9.16 5.54 -17.80
C CYS A 258 -9.49 7.01 -17.48
N PHE A 259 -9.65 7.34 -16.20
CA PHE A 259 -10.02 8.69 -15.77
C PHE A 259 -8.85 9.66 -15.91
N GLY A 260 -7.64 9.22 -15.56
CA GLY A 260 -6.42 9.99 -15.70
C GLY A 260 -6.20 10.42 -17.15
N LEU A 261 -6.29 9.50 -18.12
CA LEU A 261 -6.16 9.84 -19.53
C LEU A 261 -7.30 10.71 -20.02
N SER A 262 -8.55 10.42 -19.65
CA SER A 262 -9.71 11.19 -20.12
C SER A 262 -9.61 12.66 -19.71
N VAL A 263 -9.26 12.92 -18.45
CA VAL A 263 -9.11 14.28 -17.92
C VAL A 263 -7.81 14.92 -18.42
N ALA A 264 -6.68 14.20 -18.37
CA ALA A 264 -5.40 14.72 -18.85
C ALA A 264 -5.48 15.09 -20.32
N MET A 265 -6.13 14.28 -21.15
CA MET A 265 -6.23 14.52 -22.57
C MET A 265 -6.96 15.84 -22.88
N VAL A 266 -8.07 16.14 -22.20
CA VAL A 266 -8.77 17.42 -22.34
C VAL A 266 -7.90 18.57 -21.83
N LEU A 267 -7.29 18.42 -20.65
CA LEU A 267 -6.48 19.47 -20.04
C LEU A 267 -5.21 19.76 -20.85
N THR A 268 -4.48 18.74 -21.30
CA THR A 268 -3.25 18.89 -22.09
C THR A 268 -3.54 19.51 -23.45
N LEU A 269 -4.63 19.15 -24.14
CA LEU A 269 -4.97 19.75 -25.43
C LEU A 269 -5.29 21.26 -25.34
N VAL A 270 -5.78 21.73 -24.19
CA VAL A 270 -6.09 23.16 -23.98
C VAL A 270 -4.91 23.90 -23.37
N ILE A 271 -4.36 23.39 -22.27
CA ILE A 271 -3.36 24.08 -21.46
C ILE A 271 -2.00 24.07 -22.15
N MET A 272 -1.64 22.99 -22.84
CA MET A 272 -0.29 22.83 -23.35
C MET A 272 0.04 23.76 -24.54
N PRO A 273 -0.85 23.98 -25.53
CA PRO A 273 -0.64 25.02 -26.54
C PRO A 273 -0.54 26.42 -25.94
N VAL A 274 -1.31 26.71 -24.88
CA VAL A 274 -1.32 28.01 -24.20
C VAL A 274 -0.01 28.24 -23.45
N LEU A 275 0.45 27.25 -22.67
CA LEU A 275 1.73 27.31 -21.97
C LEU A 275 2.90 27.48 -22.95
N TYR A 276 2.86 26.73 -24.05
CA TYR A 276 3.89 26.84 -25.08
C TYR A 276 3.88 28.21 -25.77
N ALA A 277 2.71 28.72 -26.13
CA ALA A 277 2.59 30.05 -26.73
C ALA A 277 3.06 31.15 -25.76
N MET A 278 2.75 31.06 -24.47
CA MET A 278 3.13 32.06 -23.46
C MET A 278 4.64 32.07 -23.17
N VAL A 279 5.29 30.92 -23.12
CA VAL A 279 6.73 30.83 -22.84
C VAL A 279 7.57 31.27 -24.05
N PHE A 280 7.06 31.10 -25.26
CA PHE A 280 7.80 31.38 -26.49
C PHE A 280 7.26 32.55 -27.32
N SER A 281 6.22 33.26 -26.86
CA SER A 281 5.71 34.48 -27.50
C SER A 281 6.72 35.63 -27.50
N ASP A 282 7.66 35.65 -26.55
CA ASP A 282 8.59 36.77 -26.36
C ASP A 282 9.90 36.66 -27.16
N VAL A 283 10.17 35.53 -27.83
CA VAL A 283 11.51 35.25 -28.40
C VAL A 283 11.67 35.70 -29.86
N LYS A 284 10.58 36.07 -30.57
CA LYS A 284 10.63 36.39 -32.02
C LYS A 284 10.25 37.83 -32.41
N GLN A 285 10.14 38.76 -31.44
CA GLN A 285 9.92 40.18 -31.77
C GLN A 285 11.21 41.00 -31.96
N SER A 286 12.42 40.44 -31.77
CA SER A 286 13.67 41.21 -31.79
C SER A 286 14.63 40.95 -32.96
N VAL A 287 14.24 40.23 -34.01
CA VAL A 287 15.13 40.02 -35.18
C VAL A 287 14.37 40.14 -36.49
N ILE A 288 13.88 41.34 -36.80
CA ILE A 288 14.03 41.97 -38.13
C ILE A 288 14.05 43.50 -37.91
N PRO A 289 15.19 44.16 -38.10
CA PRO A 289 15.17 45.40 -38.86
C PRO A 289 16.11 45.32 -40.07
N GLU A 290 15.53 45.70 -41.21
CA GLU A 290 16.09 46.00 -42.54
C GLU A 290 16.65 44.85 -43.39
#